data_AF-A0A432RT45-F1
#
_entry.id   AF-A0A432RT45-F1
#
_cell.length_a   1.000
_cell.length_b   1.000
_cell.length_c   1.000
_cell.angle_alpha   90.00
_cell.angle_beta   90.00
_cell.angle_gamma   90.00
#
_symmetry.space_group_name_H-M   'P 1'
#
loop_
_entity.id
_entity.type
_entity.pdbx_description
1 polymer ?
#
loop_
_entity_poly.entity_id
_entity_poly.type
_entity_poly.pdbx_seq_one_letter_code
_entity_poly.pdbx_strand_id
1 'polypeptide(L)'
;NLKSTSIESDTVESYQQKLRSDVENSKNDFLKVREQIEYRFELYEAYLQQLLEWQAAQSTWVATVNGGLQDTKEAVLNLLSIVHTESTDVSVVEHSVIDLAHDIDTVLVSIVEAKPLPKELRLEHIKSSESDLMRHLNHVQTKLDLLSSTINEGLPLTHKSL
;
A
#
# COMPACT_ATOMS: atom_id res chain seq x y z
N ASN A 1 -14.15 46.73 58.22
CA ASN A 1 -13.17 45.65 58.08
C ASN A 1 -13.22 45.12 56.65
N LEU A 2 -12.40 45.69 55.78
CA LEU A 2 -12.21 45.25 54.41
C LEU A 2 -10.87 44.52 54.35
N LYS A 3 -10.91 43.19 54.26
CA LYS A 3 -9.84 42.33 53.74
C LYS A 3 -10.32 40.89 53.78
N SER A 4 -10.67 40.34 52.62
CA SER A 4 -10.44 38.93 52.25
C SER A 4 -11.21 38.59 50.97
N THR A 5 -10.58 38.76 49.81
CA THR A 5 -10.93 38.04 48.55
C THR A 5 -9.85 38.20 47.47
N SER A 6 -8.57 38.36 47.85
CA SER A 6 -7.47 38.50 46.87
C SER A 6 -6.78 37.17 46.54
N ILE A 7 -7.01 36.10 47.30
CA ILE A 7 -6.22 34.85 47.22
C ILE A 7 -6.83 33.84 46.23
N GLU A 8 -8.13 33.96 45.91
CA GLU A 8 -8.83 33.05 44.99
C GLU A 8 -8.63 33.42 43.51
N SER A 9 -8.28 34.68 43.20
CA SER A 9 -8.06 35.15 41.82
C SER A 9 -6.77 34.58 41.22
N ASP A 10 -5.66 34.66 41.97
CA ASP A 10 -4.33 34.26 41.49
C ASP A 10 -4.21 32.74 41.24
N THR A 11 -4.97 31.94 42.01
CA THR A 11 -5.00 30.48 41.87
C THR A 11 -5.84 30.03 40.68
N VAL A 12 -6.93 30.73 40.35
CA VAL A 12 -7.76 30.46 39.17
C VAL A 12 -7.04 30.83 37.88
N GLU A 13 -6.36 31.98 37.85
CA GLU A 13 -5.62 32.43 36.67
C GLU A 13 -4.40 31.54 36.38
N SER A 14 -3.67 31.13 37.42
CA SER A 14 -2.58 30.14 37.31
C SER A 14 -3.08 28.78 36.80
N TYR A 15 -4.23 28.31 37.29
CA TYR A 15 -4.86 27.08 36.80
C TYR A 15 -5.28 27.17 35.33
N GLN A 16 -5.87 28.30 34.92
CA GLN A 16 -6.25 28.55 33.52
C GLN A 16 -5.03 28.61 32.58
N GLN A 17 -3.93 29.25 33.01
CA GLN A 17 -2.68 29.24 32.24
C GLN A 17 -2.10 27.84 32.07
N LYS A 18 -2.09 27.03 33.14
CA LYS A 18 -1.63 25.64 33.07
C LYS A 18 -2.50 24.82 32.11
N LEU A 19 -3.82 24.95 32.22
CA LEU A 19 -4.77 24.25 31.35
C LEU A 19 -4.59 24.63 29.86
N ARG A 20 -4.38 25.92 29.55
CA ARG A 20 -4.04 26.36 28.19
C ARG A 20 -2.78 25.69 27.68
N SER A 21 -1.73 25.68 28.51
CA SER A 21 -0.46 25.04 28.14
C SER A 21 -0.62 23.54 27.91
N ASP A 22 -1.35 22.83 28.78
CA ASP A 22 -1.55 21.39 28.68
C ASP A 22 -2.33 21.02 27.40
N VAL A 23 -3.37 21.80 27.05
CA VAL A 23 -4.16 21.59 25.82
C VAL A 23 -3.33 21.88 24.58
N GLU A 24 -2.52 22.94 24.56
CA GLU A 24 -1.69 23.26 23.40
C GLU A 24 -0.56 22.24 23.22
N ASN A 25 0.04 21.75 24.31
CA ASN A 25 0.99 20.64 24.27
C ASN A 25 0.34 19.37 23.71
N SER A 26 -0.85 19.01 24.20
CA SER A 26 -1.58 17.84 23.70
C SER A 26 -1.95 17.97 22.22
N LYS A 27 -2.30 19.17 21.75
CA LYS A 27 -2.57 19.45 20.34
C LYS A 27 -1.32 19.28 19.49
N ASN A 28 -0.18 19.81 19.93
CA ASN A 28 1.09 19.66 19.23
C ASN A 28 1.54 18.19 19.16
N ASP A 29 1.37 17.43 20.24
CA ASP A 29 1.71 16.00 20.25
C ASP A 29 0.76 15.20 19.35
N PHE A 30 -0.53 15.54 19.33
CA PHE A 30 -1.48 14.96 18.38
C PHE A 30 -1.09 15.23 16.92
N LEU A 31 -0.67 16.46 16.58
CA LEU A 31 -0.24 16.81 15.23
C LEU A 31 0.98 16.00 14.78
N LYS A 32 1.97 15.77 15.67
CA LYS A 32 3.12 14.91 15.38
C LYS A 32 2.70 13.46 15.10
N VAL A 33 1.77 12.92 15.90
CA VAL A 33 1.26 11.56 15.70
C VAL A 33 0.51 11.46 14.37
N ARG A 34 -0.30 12.46 14.05
CA ARG A 34 -1.02 12.55 12.77
C ARG A 34 -0.05 12.56 11.59
N GLU A 35 0.97 13.42 11.61
CA GLU A 35 2.00 13.49 10.56
C GLU A 35 2.71 12.15 10.36
N GLN A 36 3.04 11.44 11.45
CA GLN A 36 3.64 10.11 11.35
C GLN A 36 2.71 9.06 10.74
N ILE A 37 1.40 9.16 10.98
CA ILE A 37 0.41 8.26 10.39
C ILE A 37 0.26 8.55 8.90
N GLU A 38 0.12 9.83 8.52
CA GLU A 38 0.02 10.27 7.13
C GLU A 38 1.26 9.84 6.33
N TYR A 39 2.47 10.06 6.86
CA TYR A 39 3.72 9.61 6.24
C TYR A 39 3.79 8.09 6.04
N ARG A 40 3.26 7.31 7.00
CA ARG A 40 3.21 5.84 6.86
C ARG A 40 2.24 5.41 5.75
N PHE A 41 1.15 6.14 5.54
CA PHE A 41 0.25 5.88 4.42
C PHE A 41 0.92 6.19 3.08
N GLU A 42 1.63 7.30 2.96
CA GLU A 42 2.39 7.63 1.75
C GLU A 42 3.43 6.55 1.40
N LEU A 43 4.18 6.06 2.39
CA LEU A 43 5.13 4.96 2.21
C LEU A 43 4.43 3.68 1.75
N TYR A 44 3.27 3.39 2.33
CA TYR A 44 2.49 2.21 1.97
C TYR A 44 1.97 2.31 0.53
N GLU A 45 1.46 3.46 0.10
CA GLU A 45 1.04 3.70 -1.29
C GLU A 45 2.20 3.58 -2.28
N ALA A 46 3.37 4.13 -1.95
CA ALA A 46 4.56 4.01 -2.79
C ALA A 46 5.01 2.55 -2.94
N TYR A 47 5.03 1.79 -1.83
CA TYR A 47 5.35 0.36 -1.85
C TYR A 47 4.34 -0.42 -2.69
N LEU A 48 3.06 -0.08 -2.57
CA LEU A 48 2.00 -0.70 -3.33
C LEU A 48 2.16 -0.49 -4.84
N GLN A 49 2.46 0.75 -5.23
CA GLN A 49 2.70 1.11 -6.61
C GLN A 49 3.88 0.32 -7.19
N GLN A 50 4.97 0.20 -6.42
CA GLN A 50 6.13 -0.61 -6.81
C GLN A 50 5.78 -2.08 -7.01
N LEU A 51 4.93 -2.66 -6.15
CA LEU A 51 4.46 -4.05 -6.31
C LEU A 51 3.65 -4.22 -7.59
N LEU A 52 2.76 -3.27 -7.91
CA LEU A 52 1.95 -3.30 -9.14
C LEU A 52 2.82 -3.20 -10.39
N GLU A 53 3.81 -2.30 -10.38
CA GLU A 53 4.77 -2.15 -11.47
C GLU A 53 5.61 -3.41 -11.67
N TRP A 54 6.07 -4.01 -10.57
CA TRP A 54 6.82 -5.27 -10.61
C TRP A 54 5.96 -6.41 -11.19
N GLN A 55 4.70 -6.51 -10.77
CA GLN A 55 3.77 -7.50 -11.31
C GLN A 55 3.49 -7.28 -12.81
N ALA A 56 3.35 -6.04 -13.26
CA ALA A 56 3.17 -5.70 -14.67
C ALA A 56 4.42 -6.05 -15.50
N ALA A 57 5.62 -5.73 -14.99
CA ALA A 57 6.88 -6.07 -15.63
C ALA A 57 7.07 -7.58 -15.74
N GLN A 58 6.76 -8.33 -14.69
CA GLN A 58 6.81 -9.79 -14.70
C GLN A 58 5.81 -10.38 -15.70
N SER A 59 4.58 -9.87 -15.74
CA SER A 59 3.56 -10.32 -16.69
C SER A 59 4.00 -10.11 -18.14
N THR A 60 4.62 -8.97 -18.43
CA THR A 60 5.19 -8.65 -19.74
C THR A 60 6.32 -9.60 -20.10
N TRP A 61 7.27 -9.82 -19.18
CA TRP A 61 8.38 -10.75 -19.40
C TRP A 61 7.89 -12.17 -19.70
N VAL A 62 6.93 -12.66 -18.92
CA VAL A 62 6.33 -13.98 -19.15
C VAL A 62 5.67 -14.06 -20.53
N ALA A 63 4.93 -13.02 -20.95
CA ALA A 63 4.30 -12.99 -22.27
C ALA A 63 5.35 -13.03 -23.40
N THR A 64 6.43 -12.25 -23.29
CA THR A 64 7.50 -12.20 -24.29
C THR A 64 8.23 -13.54 -24.40
N VAL A 65 8.61 -14.16 -23.28
CA VAL A 65 9.31 -15.46 -23.29
C VAL A 65 8.40 -16.57 -23.82
N ASN A 66 7.13 -16.59 -23.40
CA ASN A 66 6.15 -17.56 -23.90
C ASN A 66 5.97 -17.44 -25.43
N GLY A 67 5.82 -16.22 -25.96
CA GLY A 67 5.72 -16.00 -27.41
C GLY A 67 6.96 -16.45 -28.17
N GLY A 68 8.16 -16.07 -27.73
CA GLY A 68 9.40 -16.49 -28.39
C GLY A 68 9.64 -18.00 -28.36
N LEU A 69 9.25 -18.69 -27.28
CA LEU A 69 9.30 -20.14 -27.20
C LEU A 69 8.29 -20.82 -28.13
N GLN A 70 7.08 -20.26 -28.26
CA GLN A 70 6.07 -20.75 -29.21
C GLN A 70 6.54 -20.58 -30.66
N ASP A 71 7.07 -19.42 -31.02
CA ASP A 71 7.63 -19.15 -32.36
C ASP A 71 8.79 -20.12 -32.68
N THR A 72 9.65 -20.37 -31.69
CA THR A 72 10.76 -21.33 -31.82
C THR A 72 10.24 -22.75 -32.03
N LYS A 73 9.22 -23.17 -31.26
CA LYS A 73 8.59 -24.48 -31.41
C LYS A 73 8.00 -24.64 -32.81
N GLU A 74 7.30 -23.63 -33.31
CA GLU A 74 6.71 -23.66 -34.66
C GLU A 74 7.79 -23.78 -35.74
N ALA A 75 8.88 -23.01 -35.64
CA ALA A 75 10.02 -23.12 -36.55
C ALA A 75 10.66 -24.52 -36.55
N VAL A 76 10.83 -25.11 -35.36
CA VAL A 76 11.37 -26.46 -35.16
C VAL A 76 10.45 -27.53 -35.78
N LEU A 77 9.14 -27.43 -35.58
CA LEU A 77 8.16 -28.34 -36.19
C LEU A 77 8.09 -28.19 -37.72
N ASN A 78 8.21 -26.96 -38.23
CA ASN A 78 8.27 -26.71 -39.68
C ASN A 78 9.50 -27.34 -40.33
N LEU A 79 10.66 -27.33 -39.64
CA LEU A 79 11.86 -28.05 -40.10
C LEU A 79 11.63 -29.56 -40.16
N LEU A 80 10.91 -30.14 -39.18
CA LEU A 80 10.54 -31.56 -39.19
C LEU A 80 9.70 -31.90 -40.43
N SER A 81 8.73 -31.05 -40.77
CA SER A 81 7.88 -31.23 -41.95
C SER A 81 8.66 -31.21 -43.26
N ILE A 82 9.70 -30.39 -43.37
CA ILE A 82 10.57 -30.32 -44.56
C ILE A 82 11.45 -31.56 -44.63
N VAL A 83 12.06 -31.95 -43.51
CA VAL A 83 12.88 -33.15 -43.38
C VAL A 83 12.13 -34.42 -43.78
N HIS A 84 10.86 -34.55 -43.37
CA HIS A 84 10.01 -35.69 -43.71
C HIS A 84 9.67 -35.79 -45.21
N THR A 85 9.85 -34.70 -45.98
CA THR A 85 9.59 -34.66 -47.43
C THR A 85 10.81 -34.99 -48.30
N GLU A 86 12.03 -35.02 -47.75
CA GLU A 86 13.26 -35.37 -48.49
C GLU A 86 13.77 -36.79 -48.15
N SER A 87 14.03 -37.61 -49.17
CA SER A 87 14.35 -39.05 -49.05
C SER A 87 15.79 -39.30 -48.59
N THR A 88 16.08 -39.10 -47.31
CA THR A 88 17.37 -39.51 -46.73
C THR A 88 17.15 -40.17 -45.36
N ASP A 89 18.14 -40.89 -44.84
CA ASP A 89 18.08 -41.57 -43.54
C ASP A 89 18.10 -40.53 -42.40
N VAL A 90 16.95 -39.91 -42.07
CA VAL A 90 16.86 -38.71 -41.21
C VAL A 90 16.44 -38.99 -39.75
N SER A 91 16.38 -40.26 -39.33
CA SER A 91 15.75 -40.63 -38.05
C SER A 91 16.36 -39.95 -36.81
N VAL A 92 17.67 -39.74 -36.75
CA VAL A 92 18.34 -39.09 -35.59
C VAL A 92 17.97 -37.60 -35.49
N VAL A 93 17.82 -36.93 -36.64
CA VAL A 93 17.41 -35.51 -36.70
C VAL A 93 15.93 -35.39 -36.34
N GLU A 94 15.09 -36.32 -36.78
CA GLU A 94 13.67 -36.35 -36.39
C GLU A 94 13.48 -36.52 -34.88
N HIS A 95 14.19 -37.48 -34.27
CA HIS A 95 14.13 -37.67 -32.81
C HIS A 95 14.63 -36.43 -32.06
N SER A 96 15.74 -35.82 -32.50
CA SER A 96 16.29 -34.61 -31.86
C SER A 96 15.34 -33.41 -31.92
N VAL A 97 14.57 -33.29 -33.01
CA VAL A 97 13.59 -32.21 -33.19
C VAL A 97 12.33 -32.46 -32.37
N ILE A 98 11.89 -33.73 -32.23
CA ILE A 98 10.79 -34.11 -31.33
C ILE A 98 11.16 -33.86 -29.87
N ASP A 99 12.36 -34.27 -29.44
CA ASP A 99 12.86 -34.03 -28.09
C ASP A 99 12.92 -32.53 -27.79
N LEU A 100 13.42 -31.72 -28.73
CA LEU A 100 13.46 -30.26 -28.58
C LEU A 100 12.06 -29.64 -28.45
N ALA A 101 11.08 -30.11 -29.24
CA ALA A 101 9.70 -29.63 -29.12
C ALA A 101 9.08 -29.98 -27.76
N HIS A 102 9.40 -31.15 -27.20
CA HIS A 102 8.96 -31.58 -25.88
C HIS A 102 9.62 -30.78 -24.74
N ASP A 103 10.91 -30.49 -24.87
CA ASP A 103 11.64 -29.63 -23.92
C ASP A 103 11.04 -28.22 -23.88
N ILE A 104 10.70 -27.66 -25.05
CA ILE A 104 10.02 -26.36 -25.13
C ILE A 104 8.66 -26.42 -24.41
N ASP A 105 7.86 -27.48 -24.62
CA ASP A 105 6.58 -27.65 -23.92
C ASP A 105 6.74 -27.70 -22.40
N THR A 106 7.76 -28.41 -21.92
CA THR A 106 8.06 -28.51 -20.48
C THR A 106 8.42 -27.15 -19.88
N VAL A 107 9.21 -26.35 -20.60
CA VAL A 107 9.55 -24.97 -20.18
C VAL A 107 8.32 -24.07 -20.21
N LEU A 108 7.47 -24.18 -21.23
CA LEU A 108 6.22 -23.41 -21.34
C LEU A 108 5.27 -23.68 -20.16
N VAL A 109 5.09 -24.95 -19.79
CA VAL A 109 4.31 -25.35 -18.61
C VAL A 109 4.89 -24.73 -17.34
N SER A 110 6.22 -24.84 -17.16
CA SER A 110 6.91 -24.27 -16.00
C SER A 110 6.75 -22.75 -15.90
N ILE A 111 6.76 -22.03 -17.02
CA ILE A 111 6.55 -20.58 -17.08
C ILE A 111 5.10 -20.22 -16.70
N VAL A 112 4.12 -20.99 -17.16
CA VAL A 112 2.70 -20.78 -16.84
C VAL A 112 2.43 -21.04 -15.36
N GLU A 113 3.00 -22.12 -14.81
CA GLU A 113 2.87 -22.48 -13.38
C GLU A 113 3.62 -21.50 -12.47
N ALA A 114 4.74 -20.93 -12.93
CA ALA A 114 5.50 -19.93 -12.21
C ALA A 114 4.90 -18.51 -12.26
N LYS A 115 3.82 -18.28 -13.04
CA LYS A 115 3.11 -17.00 -13.00
C LYS A 115 2.64 -16.76 -11.56
N PRO A 116 2.96 -15.62 -10.95
CA PRO A 116 2.43 -15.31 -9.64
C PRO A 116 0.92 -15.32 -9.73
N LEU A 117 0.27 -16.08 -8.84
CA LEU A 117 -1.13 -15.81 -8.53
C LEU A 117 -1.20 -14.33 -8.16
N PRO A 118 -2.13 -13.54 -8.75
CA PRO A 118 -2.45 -12.23 -8.23
C PRO A 118 -3.02 -12.46 -6.84
N LYS A 119 -2.15 -12.59 -5.83
CA LYS A 119 -2.56 -12.64 -4.44
C LYS A 119 -3.33 -11.36 -4.24
N GLU A 120 -4.60 -11.52 -3.88
CA GLU A 120 -5.52 -10.47 -3.48
C GLU A 120 -4.84 -9.62 -2.40
N LEU A 121 -4.01 -8.66 -2.80
CA LEU A 121 -3.75 -7.49 -2.01
C LEU A 121 -5.16 -6.94 -1.79
N ARG A 122 -5.70 -7.13 -0.58
CA ARG A 122 -7.01 -6.62 -0.17
C ARG A 122 -6.92 -5.11 -0.01
N LEU A 123 -6.54 -4.44 -1.09
CA LEU A 123 -6.30 -3.02 -1.26
C LEU A 123 -7.49 -2.21 -0.79
N GLU A 124 -8.67 -2.70 -1.13
CA GLU A 124 -9.94 -2.08 -0.78
C GLU A 124 -10.14 -2.04 0.74
N HIS A 125 -9.81 -3.11 1.47
CA HIS A 125 -9.90 -3.13 2.93
C HIS A 125 -8.88 -2.19 3.58
N ILE A 126 -7.68 -2.10 3.01
CA ILE A 126 -6.62 -1.23 3.56
C ILE A 126 -6.96 0.24 3.32
N LYS A 127 -7.40 0.61 2.10
CA LYS A 127 -7.88 1.96 1.78
C LYS A 127 -9.13 2.35 2.57
N SER A 128 -10.04 1.41 2.83
CA SER A 128 -11.20 1.66 3.71
C SER A 128 -10.76 1.98 5.14
N SER A 129 -9.84 1.19 5.69
CA SER A 129 -9.33 1.37 7.06
C SER A 129 -8.55 2.69 7.21
N GLU A 130 -7.78 3.07 6.19
CA GLU A 130 -7.12 4.37 6.10
C GLU A 130 -8.12 5.52 6.13
N SER A 131 -9.15 5.47 5.27
CA SER A 131 -10.19 6.50 5.21
C SER A 131 -10.91 6.69 6.55
N ASP A 132 -11.23 5.58 7.23
CA ASP A 132 -11.85 5.61 8.55
C ASP A 132 -10.92 6.21 9.62
N LEU A 133 -9.63 5.86 9.59
CA LEU A 133 -8.65 6.47 10.50
C LEU A 133 -8.51 7.97 10.25
N MET A 134 -8.42 8.40 8.98
CA MET A 134 -8.33 9.81 8.63
C MET A 134 -9.57 10.60 9.07
N ARG A 135 -10.76 10.00 8.96
CA ARG A 135 -12.00 10.59 9.50
C ARG A 135 -11.92 10.77 11.02
N HIS A 136 -11.42 9.78 11.75
CA HIS A 136 -11.24 9.87 13.20
C HIS A 136 -10.18 10.90 13.59
N LEU A 137 -9.06 10.98 12.89
CA LEU A 137 -8.02 11.98 13.13
C LEU A 137 -8.56 13.40 12.92
N ASN A 138 -9.31 13.64 11.84
CA ASN A 138 -9.97 14.93 11.59
C ASN A 138 -10.95 15.32 12.70
N HIS A 139 -11.72 14.35 13.21
CA HIS A 139 -12.65 14.58 14.32
C HIS A 139 -11.94 14.95 15.62
N VAL A 140 -10.88 14.23 15.97
CA VAL A 140 -10.07 14.53 17.15
C VAL A 140 -9.43 15.90 17.05
N GLN A 141 -8.87 16.25 15.88
CA GLN A 141 -8.29 17.58 15.65
C GLN A 141 -9.32 18.69 15.84
N THR A 142 -10.51 18.55 15.24
CA THR A 142 -11.59 19.53 15.36
C THR A 142 -12.01 19.74 16.83
N LYS A 143 -12.07 18.65 17.60
CA LYS A 143 -12.36 18.72 19.04
C LYS A 143 -11.26 19.42 19.84
N LEU A 144 -9.99 19.14 19.53
CA LEU A 144 -8.85 19.82 20.17
C LEU A 144 -8.81 21.31 19.83
N ASP A 145 -9.11 21.67 18.58
CA ASP A 145 -9.19 23.06 18.13
C ASP A 145 -10.33 23.82 18.83
N LEU A 146 -11.51 23.19 18.95
CA LEU A 146 -12.64 23.76 19.69
C LEU A 146 -12.31 23.95 21.18
N LEU A 147 -11.66 22.96 21.79
CA LEU A 147 -11.24 23.03 23.18
C LEU A 147 -10.23 24.15 23.41
N SER A 148 -9.21 24.26 22.54
CA SER A 148 -8.21 25.34 22.60
C SER A 148 -8.85 26.72 22.45
N SER A 149 -9.76 26.92 21.48
CA SER A 149 -10.53 28.16 21.31
C SER A 149 -11.36 28.50 22.54
N THR A 150 -12.11 27.53 23.09
CA THR A 150 -12.96 27.74 24.28
C THR A 150 -12.15 28.22 25.49
N ILE A 151 -10.96 27.64 25.71
CA ILE A 151 -10.09 28.00 26.84
C ILE A 151 -9.39 29.35 26.60
N ASN A 152 -9.04 29.67 25.35
CA ASN A 152 -8.44 30.96 24.98
C ASN A 152 -9.45 32.12 25.08
N GLU A 153 -10.71 31.86 24.76
CA GLU A 153 -11.83 32.83 24.88
C GLU A 153 -12.32 33.01 26.33
N GLY A 154 -11.81 32.22 27.28
CA GLY A 154 -12.22 32.30 28.69
C GLY A 154 -13.66 31.83 28.93
N LEU A 155 -14.23 31.06 27.99
CA LEU A 155 -15.58 30.52 28.11
C LEU A 155 -15.61 29.38 29.13
N PRO A 156 -16.68 29.28 29.96
CA PRO A 156 -16.80 28.20 30.92
C PRO A 156 -16.94 26.85 30.20
N LEU A 157 -16.00 25.94 30.50
CA LEU A 157 -16.06 24.54 30.04
C LEU A 157 -17.27 23.85 30.68
N THR A 158 -18.38 23.81 29.97
CA THR A 158 -19.58 23.09 30.42
C THR A 158 -19.43 21.61 30.06
N HIS A 159 -19.18 20.77 31.08
CA HIS A 159 -19.32 19.33 30.96
C HIS A 159 -20.78 19.00 30.63
N LYS A 160 -21.12 18.79 29.35
CA LYS A 160 -22.31 18.02 29.02
C LYS A 160 -21.92 16.55 29.08
N SER A 161 -22.24 15.93 30.20
CA SER A 161 -22.35 14.48 30.33
C SER A 161 -23.32 13.97 29.26
N LEU A 162 -22.82 13.16 28.33
CA LEU A 162 -23.63 12.21 27.57
C LEU A 162 -23.70 10.91 28.37
#